data_AF-A0A2T4JK43-F1
#
_entry.id   AF-A0A2T4JK43-F1
#
_cell.length_a   1.000
_cell.length_b   1.000
_cell.length_c   1.000
_cell.angle_alpha   90.00
_cell.angle_beta   90.00
_cell.angle_gamma   90.00
#
_symmetry.space_group_name_H-M   'P 1'
#
loop_
_entity.id
_entity.type
_entity.pdbx_description
1 polymer ?
#
loop_
_entity_poly.entity_id
_entity_poly.type
_entity_poly.pdbx_seq_one_letter_code
_entity_poly.pdbx_strand_id
1 'polypeptide(L)'
;MMRAYLLTAALIAALGAGDPAQAQSGMFAPVIQVNDSGITGYEIEQRTRFLTLLGAPGDVRAAAEKALIEDRLRLQAAKSLGVTATDQAVMAGMTEFAARANLSAEQFIEALGQNGVDPQTFRAFVEAGIIWRDVVRAKFGPSITVTDAEIDRALAEPQPEGRGARLLMSEIILPAGPGKEADAAETARKISAITTEAEFGAAARRWSSANSRTDSGKLKWLAEEALPEDVRAVVLALKPGQISRPIRQEGAILFFMMHEIEPAAGPAQGGALVDFARLLIPGGRSEAALAEAARLRGRINTCNDLYGEARNLPPEQMLRDVMPASQVPANIAAELARLDPGEVSTALTSGDALVFLMLCSRNTVREVDAQAPDRAAVTNRLRNARLAALADGWLADLMAEAIIRRP
;
A
#
# COMPACT_ATOMS: atom_id res chain seq x y z
N MET A 1 73.16 62.45 37.57
CA MET A 1 73.62 61.08 37.80
C MET A 1 72.44 60.25 38.28
N MET A 2 72.11 59.21 37.50
CA MET A 2 71.51 57.92 37.88
C MET A 2 70.75 57.80 39.21
N ARG A 3 69.46 57.45 39.14
CA ARG A 3 68.94 56.25 39.85
C ARG A 3 67.56 55.84 39.31
N ALA A 4 67.54 54.63 38.79
CA ALA A 4 66.41 53.92 38.25
C ALA A 4 65.49 53.41 39.37
N TYR A 5 64.17 53.49 39.14
CA TYR A 5 63.19 52.58 39.73
C TYR A 5 62.15 52.26 38.65
N LEU A 6 62.29 51.08 38.06
CA LEU A 6 61.26 50.45 37.22
C LEU A 6 60.18 49.89 38.16
N LEU A 7 59.03 50.55 38.20
CA LEU A 7 57.79 50.03 38.77
C LEU A 7 57.06 49.24 37.68
N THR A 8 57.22 47.92 37.67
CA THR A 8 56.41 47.01 36.86
C THR A 8 55.05 46.83 37.52
N ALA A 9 54.03 47.52 37.00
CA ALA A 9 52.63 47.26 37.31
C ALA A 9 52.19 45.96 36.62
N ALA A 10 51.95 44.90 37.39
CA ALA A 10 51.33 43.68 36.92
C ALA A 10 49.82 43.91 36.71
N LEU A 11 49.43 44.14 35.45
CA LEU A 11 48.02 44.18 35.04
C LEU A 11 47.54 42.72 34.89
N ILE A 12 46.89 42.18 35.94
CA ILE A 12 46.19 40.89 35.86
C ILE A 12 44.91 41.14 35.04
N ALA A 13 44.97 40.87 33.74
CA ALA A 13 43.80 40.75 32.90
C ALA A 13 43.09 39.44 33.27
N ALA A 14 42.08 39.52 34.13
CA ALA A 14 41.13 38.44 34.34
C ALA A 14 40.27 38.29 33.07
N LEU A 15 40.77 37.50 32.11
CA LEU A 15 39.94 36.92 31.06
C LEU A 15 38.98 35.95 31.74
N GLY A 16 37.73 36.39 31.91
CA GLY A 16 36.62 35.51 32.26
C GLY A 16 36.47 34.46 31.16
N ALA A 17 37.04 33.28 31.38
CA ALA A 17 36.61 32.08 30.69
C ALA A 17 35.18 31.82 31.14
N GLY A 18 34.20 32.13 30.29
CA GLY A 18 32.85 31.63 30.49
C GLY A 18 32.90 30.11 30.46
N ASP A 19 32.52 29.48 31.57
CA ASP A 19 32.46 28.02 31.67
C ASP A 19 31.51 27.47 30.58
N PRO A 20 31.99 26.64 29.63
CA PRO A 20 31.13 26.01 28.62
C PRO A 20 30.05 25.09 29.22
N ALA A 21 30.16 24.76 30.51
CA ALA A 21 29.24 23.88 31.24
C ALA A 21 27.82 24.46 31.41
N GLN A 22 27.63 25.79 31.42
CA GLN A 22 26.29 26.37 31.60
C GLN A 22 25.43 26.32 30.33
N ALA A 23 26.02 26.23 29.14
CA ALA A 23 25.27 26.10 27.88
C ALA A 23 24.73 24.67 27.67
N GLN A 24 25.47 23.63 28.09
CA GLN A 24 25.03 22.23 28.02
C GLN A 24 23.96 21.88 29.06
N SER A 25 23.95 22.56 30.21
CA SER A 25 22.98 22.32 31.28
C SER A 25 21.53 22.67 30.87
N GLY A 26 21.35 23.59 29.91
CA GLY A 26 20.04 24.01 29.43
C GLY A 26 19.40 23.06 28.41
N MET A 27 20.18 22.30 27.63
CA MET A 27 19.64 21.46 26.55
C MET A 27 18.96 20.18 27.05
N PHE A 28 19.38 19.68 28.22
CA PHE A 28 18.80 18.49 28.86
C PHE A 28 17.71 18.83 29.88
N ALA A 29 17.44 20.12 30.13
CA ALA A 29 16.30 20.54 30.93
C ALA A 29 14.99 20.35 30.13
N PRO A 30 13.88 19.95 30.77
CA PRO A 30 12.58 19.89 30.11
C PRO A 30 12.15 21.28 29.61
N VAL A 31 11.83 21.38 28.31
CA VAL A 31 11.28 22.59 27.67
C VAL A 31 9.80 22.43 27.31
N ILE A 32 9.30 21.19 27.34
CA ILE A 32 7.87 20.87 27.31
C ILE A 32 7.62 19.82 28.39
N GLN A 33 6.57 20.03 29.17
CA GLN A 33 6.08 19.11 30.19
C GLN A 33 4.73 18.55 29.74
N VAL A 34 4.59 17.23 29.69
CA VAL A 34 3.36 16.50 29.33
C VAL A 34 2.96 15.64 30.52
N ASN A 35 1.95 16.10 31.26
CA ASN A 35 1.62 15.55 32.58
C ASN A 35 2.89 15.51 33.47
N ASP A 36 3.29 14.34 33.93
CA ASP A 36 4.48 14.15 34.77
C ASP A 36 5.78 13.87 33.97
N SER A 37 5.73 13.92 32.63
CA SER A 37 6.88 13.61 31.76
C SER A 37 7.45 14.85 31.07
N GLY A 38 8.77 15.04 31.16
CA GLY A 38 9.48 16.10 30.44
C GLY A 38 9.92 15.69 29.02
N ILE A 39 10.00 16.68 28.14
CA ILE A 39 10.63 16.62 26.82
C ILE A 39 11.71 17.70 26.79
N THR A 40 12.94 17.30 26.52
CA THR A 40 14.11 18.18 26.55
C THR A 40 14.34 18.90 25.22
N GLY A 41 15.09 20.00 25.25
CA GLY A 41 15.51 20.71 24.03
C GLY A 41 16.35 19.82 23.12
N TYR A 42 17.20 18.97 23.70
CA TYR A 42 18.00 17.98 22.99
C TYR A 42 17.13 16.99 22.21
N GLU A 43 16.09 16.42 22.83
CA GLU A 43 15.20 15.47 22.15
C GLU A 43 14.47 16.09 20.96
N ILE A 44 14.01 17.34 21.10
CA ILE A 44 13.36 18.08 20.01
C ILE A 44 14.34 18.27 18.85
N GLU A 45 15.58 18.67 19.14
CA GLU A 45 16.60 18.83 18.11
C GLU A 45 16.91 17.50 17.40
N GLN A 46 17.12 16.43 18.16
CA GLN A 46 17.42 15.11 17.61
C GLN A 46 16.27 14.57 16.76
N ARG A 47 15.02 14.69 17.23
CA ARG A 47 13.83 14.28 16.46
C ARG A 47 13.66 15.15 15.21
N THR A 48 13.99 16.44 15.26
CA THR A 48 13.95 17.34 14.09
C THR A 48 14.96 16.90 13.03
N ARG A 49 16.19 16.57 13.42
CA ARG A 49 17.21 16.04 12.50
C ARG A 49 16.76 14.72 11.89
N PHE A 50 16.27 13.80 12.72
CA PHE A 50 15.75 12.51 12.27
C PHE A 50 14.63 12.68 11.23
N LEU A 51 13.61 13.50 11.50
CA LEU A 51 12.51 13.73 10.57
C LEU A 51 12.93 14.46 9.29
N THR A 52 13.90 15.37 9.38
CA THR A 52 14.49 16.04 8.20
C THR A 52 15.12 15.02 7.26
N LEU A 53 15.88 14.04 7.78
CA LEU A 53 16.49 12.99 6.98
C LEU A 53 15.46 12.05 6.34
N LEU A 54 14.32 11.86 7.00
CA LEU A 54 13.19 11.10 6.44
C LEU A 54 12.36 11.91 5.43
N GLY A 55 12.72 13.16 5.15
CA GLY A 55 12.03 14.00 4.17
C GLY A 55 10.67 14.51 4.65
N ALA A 56 10.48 14.71 5.96
CA ALA A 56 9.24 15.26 6.50
C ALA A 56 8.96 16.67 5.91
N PRO A 57 7.74 16.93 5.40
CA PRO A 57 7.40 18.22 4.79
C PRO A 57 7.04 19.28 5.84
N GLY A 58 7.10 20.56 5.45
CA GLY A 58 6.62 21.69 6.27
C GLY A 58 7.53 22.06 7.44
N ASP A 59 6.95 22.51 8.55
CA ASP A 59 7.69 22.84 9.77
C ASP A 59 8.07 21.55 10.53
N VAL A 60 9.26 21.05 10.23
CA VAL A 60 9.79 19.81 10.80
C VAL A 60 9.99 19.90 12.32
N ARG A 61 10.29 21.09 12.84
CA ARG A 61 10.49 21.28 14.29
C ARG A 61 9.15 21.18 15.02
N ALA A 62 8.11 21.85 14.51
CA ALA A 62 6.78 21.72 15.07
C ALA A 62 6.26 20.27 15.00
N ALA A 63 6.55 19.56 13.89
CA ALA A 63 6.24 18.15 13.75
C ALA A 63 6.99 17.28 14.77
N ALA A 64 8.27 17.57 15.02
CA ALA A 64 9.08 16.86 16.03
C ALA A 64 8.54 17.06 17.45
N GLU A 65 8.18 18.31 17.84
CA GLU A 65 7.56 18.60 19.13
C GLU A 65 6.25 17.83 19.31
N LYS A 66 5.36 17.90 18.31
CA LYS A 66 4.09 17.17 18.32
C LYS A 66 4.31 15.67 18.47
N ALA A 67 5.21 15.09 17.68
CA ALA A 67 5.50 13.66 17.73
C ALA A 67 6.04 13.23 19.10
N LEU A 68 6.91 14.02 19.73
CA LEU A 68 7.44 13.72 21.07
C LEU A 68 6.35 13.81 22.15
N ILE A 69 5.43 14.77 22.04
CA ILE A 69 4.25 14.85 22.92
C ILE A 69 3.39 13.60 22.78
N GLU A 70 3.06 13.21 21.55
CA GLU A 70 2.31 11.97 21.29
C GLU A 70 3.04 10.74 21.83
N ASP A 71 4.37 10.65 21.66
CA ASP A 71 5.17 9.55 22.20
C ASP A 71 5.06 9.48 23.73
N ARG A 72 5.06 10.61 24.45
CA ARG A 72 4.81 10.62 25.92
C ARG A 72 3.43 10.07 26.27
N LEU A 73 2.40 10.47 25.54
CA LEU A 73 1.03 10.02 25.79
C LEU A 73 0.87 8.51 25.51
N ARG A 74 1.47 8.01 24.43
CA ARG A 74 1.51 6.58 24.09
C ARG A 74 2.17 5.76 25.21
N LEU A 75 3.30 6.22 25.72
CA LEU A 75 4.01 5.56 26.83
C LEU A 75 3.21 5.59 28.14
N GLN A 76 2.53 6.70 28.44
CA GLN A 76 1.66 6.79 29.62
C GLN A 76 0.45 5.85 29.52
N ALA A 77 -0.19 5.80 28.36
CA ALA A 77 -1.29 4.87 28.09
C ALA A 77 -0.83 3.42 28.25
N ALA A 78 0.36 3.07 27.74
CA ALA A 78 0.96 1.75 27.90
C ALA A 78 1.19 1.37 29.36
N LYS A 79 1.78 2.29 30.14
CA LYS A 79 1.99 2.12 31.57
C LYS A 79 0.68 1.85 32.31
N SER A 80 -0.40 2.54 31.95
CA SER A 80 -1.72 2.36 32.57
C SER A 80 -2.34 0.98 32.30
N LEU A 81 -1.98 0.35 31.19
CA LEU A 81 -2.46 -0.97 30.77
C LEU A 81 -1.46 -2.10 31.04
N GLY A 82 -0.30 -1.79 31.64
CA GLY A 82 0.76 -2.77 31.90
C GLY A 82 1.42 -3.33 30.63
N VAL A 83 1.40 -2.58 29.52
CA VAL A 83 2.01 -2.98 28.25
C VAL A 83 3.42 -2.39 28.15
N THR A 84 4.39 -3.22 27.79
CA THR A 84 5.80 -2.83 27.61
C THR A 84 6.39 -3.51 26.39
N ALA A 85 7.26 -2.83 25.65
CA ALA A 85 8.05 -3.46 24.59
C ALA A 85 9.29 -4.13 25.19
N THR A 86 9.62 -5.33 24.69
CA THR A 86 10.90 -5.99 25.01
C THR A 86 12.01 -5.45 24.12
N ASP A 87 13.26 -5.49 24.58
CA ASP A 87 14.42 -5.09 23.76
C ASP A 87 14.47 -5.84 22.43
N GLN A 88 14.13 -7.12 22.44
CA GLN A 88 14.06 -7.94 21.23
C GLN A 88 13.00 -7.42 20.25
N ALA A 89 11.82 -7.01 20.73
CA ALA A 89 10.78 -6.45 19.89
C ALA A 89 11.22 -5.10 19.29
N VAL A 90 11.87 -4.25 20.09
CA VAL A 90 12.41 -2.97 19.62
C VAL A 90 13.47 -3.19 18.53
N MET A 91 14.42 -4.09 18.75
CA MET A 91 15.43 -4.44 17.74
C MET A 91 14.82 -4.99 16.46
N ALA A 92 13.81 -5.87 16.56
CA ALA A 92 13.10 -6.39 15.39
C ALA A 92 12.40 -5.27 14.61
N GLY A 93 11.76 -4.33 15.31
CA GLY A 93 11.13 -3.17 14.67
C GLY A 93 12.14 -2.21 14.03
N MET A 94 13.31 -2.03 14.63
CA MET A 94 14.39 -1.23 14.04
C MET A 94 14.90 -1.87 12.74
N THR A 95 15.08 -3.19 12.72
CA THR A 95 15.45 -3.94 11.51
C THR A 95 14.38 -3.82 10.43
N GLU A 96 13.10 -3.99 10.78
CA GLU A 96 11.99 -3.84 9.83
C GLU A 96 11.93 -2.42 9.25
N PHE A 97 12.14 -1.40 10.08
CA PHE A 97 12.14 -0.02 9.66
C PHE A 97 13.30 0.28 8.69
N ALA A 98 14.52 -0.14 9.04
CA ALA A 98 15.72 0.04 8.21
C ALA A 98 15.62 -0.68 6.87
N ALA A 99 14.97 -1.85 6.83
CA ALA A 99 14.78 -2.63 5.61
C ALA A 99 13.98 -1.87 4.53
N ARG A 100 13.16 -0.88 4.90
CA ARG A 100 12.42 -0.02 3.95
C ARG A 100 13.35 0.85 3.10
N ALA A 101 14.56 1.12 3.61
CA ALA A 101 15.63 1.79 2.89
C ALA A 101 16.65 0.81 2.29
N ASN A 102 16.37 -0.50 2.30
CA ASN A 102 17.29 -1.57 1.93
C ASN A 102 18.59 -1.60 2.77
N LEU A 103 18.49 -1.26 4.07
CA LEU A 103 19.61 -1.23 5.01
C LEU A 103 19.37 -2.18 6.19
N SER A 104 20.46 -2.67 6.80
CA SER A 104 20.38 -3.30 8.14
C SER A 104 20.15 -2.24 9.22
N ALA A 105 19.75 -2.67 10.43
CA ALA A 105 19.59 -1.75 11.56
C ALA A 105 20.90 -1.01 11.89
N GLU A 106 22.03 -1.72 11.86
CA GLU A 106 23.36 -1.17 12.14
C GLU A 106 23.78 -0.16 11.08
N GLN A 107 23.57 -0.48 9.80
CA GLN A 107 23.87 0.43 8.68
C GLN A 107 23.01 1.69 8.74
N PHE A 108 21.74 1.54 9.12
CA PHE A 108 20.84 2.68 9.28
C PHE A 108 21.26 3.58 10.45
N ILE A 109 21.64 2.98 11.59
CA ILE A 109 22.17 3.72 12.75
C ILE A 109 23.45 4.47 12.38
N GLU A 110 24.36 3.84 11.62
CA GLU A 110 25.57 4.50 11.15
C GLU A 110 25.26 5.70 10.23
N ALA A 111 24.35 5.53 9.27
CA ALA A 111 23.91 6.60 8.38
C ALA A 111 23.26 7.76 9.15
N LEU A 112 22.46 7.46 10.17
CA LEU A 112 21.89 8.47 11.06
C LEU A 112 22.98 9.21 11.86
N GLY A 113 23.95 8.47 12.40
CA GLY A 113 25.07 9.02 13.15
C GLY A 113 25.95 9.97 12.32
N GLN A 114 26.19 9.65 11.04
CA GLN A 114 26.90 10.53 10.09
C GLN A 114 26.17 11.86 9.88
N ASN A 115 24.86 11.90 10.11
CA ASN A 115 24.04 13.11 10.03
C ASN A 115 23.74 13.72 11.42
N GLY A 116 24.45 13.27 12.46
CA GLY A 116 24.37 13.81 13.81
C GLY A 116 23.06 13.51 14.53
N VAL A 117 22.42 12.38 14.21
CA VAL A 117 21.27 11.82 14.94
C VAL A 117 21.76 10.74 15.91
N ASP A 118 21.41 10.88 17.18
CA ASP A 118 21.72 9.91 18.22
C ASP A 118 20.92 8.60 18.01
N PRO A 119 21.57 7.41 18.09
CA PRO A 119 20.90 6.12 17.92
C PRO A 119 19.69 5.92 18.84
N GLN A 120 19.72 6.51 20.04
CA GLN A 120 18.63 6.44 20.99
C GLN A 120 17.36 7.13 20.49
N THR A 121 17.49 8.14 19.62
CA THR A 121 16.35 8.82 18.98
C THR A 121 15.57 7.86 18.09
N PHE A 122 16.29 7.05 17.31
CA PHE A 122 15.69 6.03 16.45
C PHE A 122 15.08 4.90 17.27
N ARG A 123 15.81 4.41 18.28
CA ARG A 123 15.30 3.37 19.19
C ARG A 123 14.01 3.81 19.88
N ALA A 124 13.98 5.01 20.44
CA ALA A 124 12.81 5.57 21.13
C ALA A 124 11.61 5.79 20.18
N PHE A 125 11.86 6.23 18.94
CA PHE A 125 10.82 6.35 17.91
C PHE A 125 10.16 5.00 17.60
N VAL A 126 10.96 3.96 17.39
CA VAL A 126 10.47 2.60 17.12
C VAL A 126 9.73 2.02 18.32
N GLU A 127 10.30 2.18 19.53
CA GLU A 127 9.70 1.72 20.78
C GLU A 127 8.31 2.31 21.01
N ALA A 128 8.16 3.64 20.86
CA ALA A 128 6.87 4.30 21.01
C ALA A 128 5.82 3.77 20.01
N GLY A 129 6.22 3.50 18.76
CA GLY A 129 5.36 2.92 17.74
C GLY A 129 4.92 1.48 18.05
N ILE A 130 5.84 0.62 18.50
CA ILE A 130 5.56 -0.76 18.91
C ILE A 130 4.60 -0.78 20.09
N ILE A 131 4.93 -0.03 21.14
CA ILE A 131 4.12 0.07 22.35
C ILE A 131 2.71 0.52 21.98
N TRP A 132 2.58 1.55 21.16
CA TRP A 132 1.28 2.07 20.76
C TRP A 132 0.45 1.03 20.01
N ARG A 133 1.05 0.34 19.04
CA ARG A 133 0.39 -0.76 18.31
C ARG A 133 -0.14 -1.83 19.27
N ASP A 134 0.67 -2.23 20.24
CA ASP A 134 0.35 -3.32 21.16
C ASP A 134 -0.74 -2.88 22.16
N VAL A 135 -0.67 -1.64 22.65
CA VAL A 135 -1.69 -1.01 23.50
C VAL A 135 -3.04 -0.88 22.79
N VAL A 136 -3.06 -0.41 21.54
CA VAL A 136 -4.27 -0.31 20.72
C VAL A 136 -4.89 -1.69 20.50
N ARG A 137 -4.08 -2.70 20.19
CA ARG A 137 -4.56 -4.09 20.02
C ARG A 137 -5.13 -4.67 21.31
N ALA A 138 -4.48 -4.44 22.44
CA ALA A 138 -4.96 -4.91 23.74
C ALA A 138 -6.29 -4.23 24.13
N LYS A 139 -6.41 -2.92 23.91
CA LYS A 139 -7.59 -2.14 24.29
C LYS A 139 -8.79 -2.38 23.37
N PHE A 140 -8.59 -2.36 22.05
CA PHE A 140 -9.69 -2.35 21.07
C PHE A 140 -9.82 -3.65 20.27
N GLY A 141 -8.81 -4.52 20.26
CA GLY A 141 -8.83 -5.78 19.52
C GLY A 141 -10.04 -6.66 19.83
N PRO A 142 -10.42 -6.86 21.12
CA PRO A 142 -11.59 -7.66 21.48
C PRO A 142 -12.93 -7.08 21.00
N SER A 143 -13.05 -5.76 20.86
CA SER A 143 -14.29 -5.08 20.44
C SER A 143 -14.49 -5.03 18.93
N ILE A 144 -13.51 -5.46 18.13
CA ILE A 144 -13.59 -5.36 16.67
C ILE A 144 -14.10 -6.67 16.08
N THR A 145 -15.29 -6.57 15.50
CA THR A 145 -15.92 -7.60 14.65
C THR A 145 -16.00 -7.08 13.22
N VAL A 146 -15.70 -7.93 12.24
CA VAL A 146 -15.91 -7.66 10.81
C VAL A 146 -16.97 -8.65 10.33
N THR A 147 -18.03 -8.15 9.72
CA THR A 147 -19.16 -8.95 9.24
C THR A 147 -18.94 -9.44 7.81
N ASP A 148 -19.58 -10.55 7.44
CA ASP A 148 -19.53 -11.05 6.06
C ASP A 148 -20.06 -10.02 5.06
N ALA A 149 -21.09 -9.25 5.42
CA ALA A 149 -21.62 -8.18 4.56
C ALA A 149 -20.61 -7.04 4.34
N GLU A 150 -19.77 -6.71 5.33
CA GLU A 150 -18.67 -5.74 5.16
C GLU A 150 -17.56 -6.29 4.27
N ILE A 151 -17.24 -7.59 4.41
CA ILE A 151 -16.26 -8.28 3.56
C ILE A 151 -16.75 -8.33 2.11
N ASP A 152 -18.01 -8.72 1.90
CA ASP A 152 -18.63 -8.84 0.58
C ASP A 152 -18.71 -7.46 -0.10
N ARG A 153 -19.04 -6.41 0.66
CA ARG A 153 -18.99 -5.02 0.15
C ARG A 153 -17.57 -4.61 -0.25
N ALA A 154 -16.58 -4.86 0.59
CA ALA A 154 -15.18 -4.51 0.30
C ALA A 154 -14.56 -5.36 -0.84
N LEU A 155 -15.10 -6.54 -1.12
CA LEU A 155 -14.77 -7.38 -2.27
C LEU A 155 -15.46 -6.90 -3.56
N ALA A 156 -16.68 -6.37 -3.43
CA ALA A 156 -17.44 -5.79 -4.53
C ALA A 156 -16.94 -4.38 -4.92
N GLU A 157 -16.28 -3.67 -4.00
CA GLU A 157 -15.59 -2.41 -4.30
C GLU A 157 -14.43 -2.66 -5.28
N PRO A 158 -14.36 -1.92 -6.40
CA PRO A 158 -13.23 -1.99 -7.31
C PRO A 158 -11.94 -1.65 -6.55
N GLN A 159 -11.06 -2.63 -6.37
CA GLN A 159 -9.73 -2.38 -5.81
C GLN A 159 -8.99 -1.41 -6.75
N PRO A 160 -8.48 -0.28 -6.24
CA PRO A 160 -7.86 0.77 -7.07
C PRO A 160 -6.49 0.39 -7.65
N GLU A 161 -5.96 -0.79 -7.33
CA GLU A 161 -4.66 -1.23 -7.82
C GLU A 161 -4.80 -2.14 -9.05
N GLY A 162 -4.37 -1.62 -10.21
CA GLY A 162 -3.99 -2.43 -11.37
C GLY A 162 -5.10 -2.76 -12.36
N ARG A 163 -6.22 -2.03 -12.37
CA ARG A 163 -7.28 -2.20 -13.38
C ARG A 163 -7.44 -1.04 -14.35
N GLY A 164 -7.05 0.17 -13.98
CA GLY A 164 -7.09 1.33 -14.87
C GLY A 164 -5.89 1.44 -15.80
N ALA A 165 -5.94 2.41 -16.70
CA ALA A 165 -4.82 2.73 -17.58
C ALA A 165 -3.60 3.20 -16.78
N ARG A 166 -2.40 2.84 -17.24
CA ARG A 166 -1.15 3.43 -16.78
C ARG A 166 -0.70 4.49 -17.77
N LEU A 167 -0.17 5.59 -17.25
CA LEU A 167 0.07 6.82 -17.98
C LEU A 167 1.54 7.20 -17.83
N LEU A 168 2.21 7.46 -18.95
CA LEU A 168 3.54 8.05 -18.99
C LEU A 168 3.41 9.47 -19.51
N MET A 169 3.82 10.45 -18.70
CA MET A 169 3.55 11.87 -18.97
C MET A 169 4.67 12.79 -18.49
N SER A 170 4.64 14.04 -18.95
CA SER A 170 5.34 15.15 -18.32
C SER A 170 4.36 16.15 -17.71
N GLU A 171 4.77 16.88 -16.68
CA GLU A 171 3.98 17.91 -16.01
C GLU A 171 4.67 19.28 -15.95
N ILE A 172 3.85 20.33 -15.83
CA ILE A 172 4.26 21.68 -15.40
C ILE A 172 3.26 22.13 -14.34
N ILE A 173 3.76 22.48 -13.15
CA ILE A 173 2.96 23.06 -12.07
C ILE A 173 3.36 24.51 -11.87
N LEU A 174 2.50 25.43 -12.29
CA LEU A 174 2.69 26.88 -12.10
C LEU A 174 2.02 27.33 -10.81
N PRO A 175 2.75 27.93 -9.85
CA PRO A 175 2.14 28.56 -8.69
C PRO A 175 1.26 29.74 -9.12
N ALA A 176 0.00 29.75 -8.67
CA ALA A 176 -1.01 30.76 -8.95
C ALA A 176 -1.76 31.20 -7.67
N GLY A 177 -1.05 31.23 -6.54
CA GLY A 177 -1.58 31.73 -5.27
C GLY A 177 -1.67 33.27 -5.21
N PRO A 178 -2.15 33.81 -4.07
CA PRO A 178 -2.39 35.24 -3.89
C PRO A 178 -1.21 36.14 -4.30
N GLY A 179 -1.47 37.07 -5.21
CA GLY A 179 -0.49 38.04 -5.71
C GLY A 179 0.36 37.56 -6.89
N LYS A 180 0.14 36.33 -7.40
CA LYS A 180 0.86 35.75 -8.54
C LYS A 180 -0.04 35.41 -9.73
N GLU A 181 -1.33 35.71 -9.63
CA GLU A 181 -2.35 35.25 -10.58
C GLU A 181 -2.14 35.84 -11.98
N ALA A 182 -1.78 37.11 -12.08
CA ALA A 182 -1.54 37.78 -13.36
C ALA A 182 -0.32 37.19 -14.10
N ASP A 183 0.79 36.99 -13.38
CA ASP A 183 2.02 36.41 -13.93
C ASP A 183 1.83 34.93 -14.31
N ALA A 184 1.10 34.18 -13.47
CA ALA A 184 0.74 32.80 -13.75
C ALA A 184 -0.16 32.71 -14.99
N ALA A 185 -1.12 33.61 -15.15
CA ALA A 185 -1.99 33.66 -16.33
C ALA A 185 -1.21 34.01 -17.61
N GLU A 186 -0.26 34.94 -17.55
CA GLU A 186 0.61 35.23 -18.70
C GLU A 186 1.49 34.03 -19.07
N THR A 187 2.10 33.40 -18.07
CA THR A 187 2.95 32.22 -18.27
C THR A 187 2.15 31.03 -18.79
N ALA A 188 0.94 30.82 -18.28
CA ALA A 188 0.01 29.79 -18.76
C ALA A 188 -0.36 29.99 -20.24
N ARG A 189 -0.54 31.25 -20.70
CA ARG A 189 -0.77 31.55 -22.13
C ARG A 189 0.43 31.15 -22.99
N LYS A 190 1.66 31.39 -22.52
CA LYS A 190 2.89 30.98 -23.21
C LYS A 190 3.00 29.46 -23.31
N ILE A 191 2.71 28.73 -22.23
CA ILE A 191 2.75 27.26 -22.22
C ILE A 191 1.65 26.67 -23.11
N SER A 192 0.47 27.28 -23.14
CA SER A 192 -0.64 26.83 -23.99
C SER A 192 -0.34 26.93 -25.50
N ALA A 193 0.65 27.72 -25.90
CA ALA A 193 1.09 27.83 -27.29
C ALA A 193 2.14 26.78 -27.68
N ILE A 194 2.65 25.99 -26.72
CA ILE A 194 3.64 24.94 -26.97
C ILE A 194 2.95 23.74 -27.63
N THR A 195 3.61 23.17 -28.63
CA THR A 195 3.12 21.98 -29.35
C THR A 195 4.14 20.84 -29.41
N THR A 196 5.38 21.06 -28.95
CA THR A 196 6.45 20.08 -29.01
C THR A 196 6.95 19.66 -27.63
N GLU A 197 7.41 18.41 -27.52
CA GLU A 197 7.97 17.86 -26.28
C GLU A 197 9.19 18.65 -25.78
N ALA A 198 10.08 19.02 -26.70
CA ALA A 198 11.32 19.71 -26.35
C ALA A 198 11.04 21.09 -25.70
N GLU A 199 10.08 21.83 -26.26
CA GLU A 199 9.63 23.11 -25.72
C GLU A 199 8.88 22.92 -24.40
N PHE A 200 8.04 21.89 -24.28
CA PHE A 200 7.33 21.58 -23.03
C PHE A 200 8.32 21.26 -21.91
N GLY A 201 9.34 20.45 -22.18
CA GLY A 201 10.41 20.14 -21.24
C GLY A 201 11.25 21.36 -20.87
N ALA A 202 11.49 22.28 -21.81
CA ALA A 202 12.16 23.55 -21.53
C ALA A 202 11.32 24.47 -20.64
N ALA A 203 10.02 24.55 -20.90
CA ALA A 203 9.06 25.28 -20.08
C ALA A 203 8.96 24.69 -18.67
N ALA A 204 8.97 23.36 -18.54
CA ALA A 204 8.98 22.66 -17.25
C ALA A 204 10.21 23.04 -16.43
N ARG A 205 11.42 22.97 -17.01
CA ARG A 205 12.67 23.39 -16.33
C ARG A 205 12.62 24.86 -15.87
N ARG A 206 12.02 25.73 -16.68
CA ARG A 206 12.02 27.18 -16.47
C ARG A 206 10.97 27.67 -15.46
N TRP A 207 9.76 27.11 -15.50
CA TRP A 207 8.60 27.69 -14.81
C TRP A 207 7.91 26.74 -13.84
N SER A 208 8.14 25.42 -13.93
CA SER A 208 7.49 24.48 -13.02
C SER A 208 8.07 24.60 -11.60
N SER A 209 7.18 24.53 -10.61
CA SER A 209 7.51 24.43 -9.19
C SER A 209 7.65 22.97 -8.70
N ALA A 210 7.33 21.99 -9.55
CA ALA A 210 7.40 20.58 -9.21
C ALA A 210 8.85 20.05 -9.23
N ASN A 211 9.13 18.99 -8.45
CA ASN A 211 10.44 18.33 -8.42
C ASN A 211 10.84 17.74 -9.79
N SER A 212 9.85 17.27 -10.55
CA SER A 212 10.00 16.75 -11.92
C SER A 212 10.67 17.75 -12.88
N ARG A 213 10.71 19.05 -12.54
CA ARG A 213 11.41 20.07 -13.34
C ARG A 213 12.88 19.74 -13.59
N THR A 214 13.55 19.00 -12.70
CA THR A 214 14.96 18.62 -12.88
C THR A 214 15.13 17.59 -14.01
N ASP A 215 14.09 16.81 -14.30
CA ASP A 215 14.02 15.87 -15.42
C ASP A 215 13.03 16.36 -16.49
N SER A 216 13.04 17.68 -16.76
CA SER A 216 12.21 18.28 -17.83
C SER A 216 10.71 18.02 -17.69
N GLY A 217 10.24 17.87 -16.45
CA GLY A 217 8.83 17.60 -16.12
C GLY A 217 8.43 16.13 -16.22
N LYS A 218 9.35 15.20 -16.55
CA LYS A 218 9.00 13.79 -16.77
C LYS A 218 8.55 13.10 -15.49
N LEU A 219 7.47 12.34 -15.60
CA LEU A 219 6.94 11.48 -14.56
C LEU A 219 7.25 10.01 -14.87
N LYS A 220 7.34 9.20 -13.82
CA LYS A 220 7.31 7.74 -13.96
C LYS A 220 5.89 7.30 -14.35
N TRP A 221 5.76 6.05 -14.80
CA TRP A 221 4.45 5.43 -15.02
C TRP A 221 3.54 5.60 -13.81
N LEU A 222 2.37 6.19 -14.05
CA LEU A 222 1.38 6.52 -13.02
C LEU A 222 0.06 5.82 -13.35
N ALA A 223 -0.57 5.19 -12.37
CA ALA A 223 -1.91 4.64 -12.53
C ALA A 223 -2.93 5.80 -12.62
N GLU A 224 -3.91 5.71 -13.52
CA GLU A 224 -4.92 6.77 -13.69
C GLU A 224 -5.69 7.07 -12.39
N GLU A 225 -5.81 6.08 -11.50
CA GLU A 225 -6.46 6.18 -10.19
C GLU A 225 -5.68 7.06 -9.20
N ALA A 226 -4.39 7.27 -9.41
CA ALA A 226 -3.58 8.15 -8.58
C ALA A 226 -3.77 9.64 -8.90
N LEU A 227 -4.49 9.97 -9.97
CA LEU A 227 -4.82 11.34 -10.36
C LEU A 227 -6.11 11.82 -9.68
N PRO A 228 -6.18 13.09 -9.24
CA PRO A 228 -7.44 13.73 -8.89
C PRO A 228 -8.46 13.61 -10.03
N GLU A 229 -9.75 13.47 -9.70
CA GLU A 229 -10.79 13.14 -10.68
C GLU A 229 -10.89 14.14 -11.84
N ASP A 230 -10.76 15.43 -11.54
CA ASP A 230 -10.82 16.52 -12.50
C ASP A 230 -9.57 16.60 -13.41
N VAL A 231 -8.41 16.18 -12.90
CA VAL A 231 -7.18 16.00 -13.68
C VAL A 231 -7.29 14.76 -14.57
N ARG A 232 -7.76 13.64 -13.99
CA ARG A 232 -7.91 12.35 -14.67
C ARG A 232 -8.76 12.47 -15.92
N ALA A 233 -9.92 13.12 -15.84
CA ALA A 233 -10.80 13.30 -16.99
C ALA A 233 -10.15 14.07 -18.16
N VAL A 234 -9.28 15.04 -17.86
CA VAL A 234 -8.56 15.82 -18.89
C VAL A 234 -7.43 14.99 -19.50
N VAL A 235 -6.65 14.31 -18.65
CA VAL A 235 -5.48 13.54 -19.07
C VAL A 235 -5.86 12.33 -19.92
N LEU A 236 -6.93 11.60 -19.56
CA LEU A 236 -7.38 10.43 -20.30
C LEU A 236 -7.96 10.76 -21.69
N ALA A 237 -8.31 12.03 -21.93
CA ALA A 237 -8.73 12.49 -23.24
C ALA A 237 -7.54 12.80 -24.18
N LEU A 238 -6.31 12.83 -23.66
CA LEU A 238 -5.11 13.13 -24.44
C LEU A 238 -4.63 11.91 -25.23
N LYS A 239 -4.16 12.17 -26.44
CA LYS A 239 -3.37 11.20 -27.22
C LYS A 239 -1.88 11.38 -26.94
N PRO A 240 -1.05 10.34 -27.11
CA PRO A 240 0.40 10.49 -27.16
C PRO A 240 0.85 11.68 -28.02
N GLY A 241 1.74 12.51 -27.46
CA GLY A 241 2.22 13.76 -28.03
C GLY A 241 1.33 14.99 -27.77
N GLN A 242 0.13 14.84 -27.21
CA GLN A 242 -0.75 15.98 -26.92
C GLN A 242 -0.46 16.61 -25.56
N ILE A 243 -0.62 17.93 -25.52
CA ILE A 243 -0.55 18.75 -24.31
C ILE A 243 -1.97 19.13 -23.89
N SER A 244 -2.24 19.06 -22.58
CA SER A 244 -3.53 19.41 -22.01
C SER A 244 -3.83 20.90 -22.11
N ARG A 245 -5.12 21.24 -22.04
CA ARG A 245 -5.55 22.59 -21.63
C ARG A 245 -5.05 22.89 -20.20
N PRO A 246 -4.91 24.16 -19.80
CA PRO A 246 -4.60 24.52 -18.41
C PRO A 246 -5.67 23.99 -17.46
N ILE A 247 -5.23 23.27 -16.42
CA ILE A 247 -6.08 22.76 -15.35
C ILE A 247 -5.85 23.62 -14.12
N ARG A 248 -6.90 24.28 -13.60
CA ARG A 248 -6.80 25.12 -12.41
C ARG A 248 -7.05 24.28 -11.16
N GLN A 249 -6.12 24.32 -10.24
CA GLN A 249 -6.22 23.78 -8.88
C GLN A 249 -6.06 24.92 -7.87
N GLU A 250 -6.40 24.68 -6.61
CA GLU A 250 -6.26 25.70 -5.57
C GLU A 250 -4.80 26.18 -5.47
N GLY A 251 -4.57 27.44 -5.86
CA GLY A 251 -3.24 28.05 -5.86
C GLY A 251 -2.28 27.58 -6.96
N ALA A 252 -2.72 26.84 -7.98
CA ALA A 252 -1.85 26.38 -9.08
C ALA A 252 -2.55 26.23 -10.44
N ILE A 253 -1.76 26.29 -11.53
CA ILE A 253 -2.18 25.93 -12.88
C ILE A 253 -1.29 24.79 -13.38
N LEU A 254 -1.92 23.68 -13.77
CA LEU A 254 -1.25 22.46 -14.21
C LEU A 254 -1.37 22.28 -15.71
N PHE A 255 -0.32 21.72 -16.30
CA PHE A 255 -0.30 21.22 -17.67
C PHE A 255 0.31 19.84 -17.69
N PHE A 256 -0.23 18.96 -18.54
CA PHE A 256 0.30 17.63 -18.78
C PHE A 256 0.57 17.42 -20.26
N MET A 257 1.65 16.72 -20.59
CA MET A 257 1.90 16.19 -21.91
C MET A 257 1.86 14.65 -21.84
N MET A 258 1.04 14.03 -22.68
CA MET A 258 0.95 12.58 -22.77
C MET A 258 2.09 12.02 -23.62
N HIS A 259 2.87 11.07 -23.09
CA HIS A 259 3.87 10.33 -23.87
C HIS A 259 3.32 8.99 -24.31
N GLU A 260 2.73 8.25 -23.37
CA GLU A 260 2.24 6.90 -23.62
C GLU A 260 1.08 6.58 -22.68
N ILE A 261 0.10 5.84 -23.19
CA ILE A 261 -0.97 5.26 -22.41
C ILE A 261 -0.92 3.75 -22.59
N GLU A 262 -0.71 3.04 -21.49
CA GLU A 262 -0.91 1.61 -21.40
C GLU A 262 -2.37 1.43 -20.96
N PRO A 263 -3.28 0.99 -21.85
CA PRO A 263 -4.68 0.84 -21.49
C PRO A 263 -4.83 -0.10 -20.29
N ALA A 264 -5.91 0.09 -19.55
CA ALA A 264 -6.39 -0.91 -18.61
C ALA A 264 -6.23 -2.29 -19.23
N ALA A 265 -5.52 -3.19 -18.55
CA ALA A 265 -5.53 -4.59 -18.94
C ALA A 265 -7.00 -4.99 -18.94
N GLY A 266 -7.59 -5.17 -20.14
CA GLY A 266 -8.93 -5.71 -20.27
C GLY A 266 -9.01 -6.98 -19.43
N PRO A 267 -10.20 -7.39 -18.96
CA PRO A 267 -10.30 -8.62 -18.17
C PRO A 267 -9.55 -9.70 -18.92
N ALA A 268 -8.49 -10.24 -18.28
CA ALA A 268 -7.73 -11.32 -18.87
C ALA A 268 -8.78 -12.34 -19.32
N GLN A 269 -8.87 -12.58 -20.63
CA GLN A 269 -9.76 -13.61 -21.15
C GLN A 269 -9.12 -14.93 -20.76
N GLY A 270 -9.26 -15.28 -19.49
CA GLY A 270 -8.92 -16.60 -19.02
C GLY A 270 -9.82 -17.57 -19.79
N GLY A 271 -9.20 -18.61 -20.36
CA GLY A 271 -9.90 -19.57 -21.23
C GLY A 271 -11.12 -20.19 -20.57
N ALA A 272 -12.02 -20.80 -21.33
CA ALA A 272 -13.12 -21.56 -20.73
C ALA A 272 -12.55 -22.75 -19.94
N LEU A 273 -12.99 -22.96 -18.69
CA LEU A 273 -12.85 -24.22 -17.95
C LEU A 273 -14.07 -25.10 -18.22
N VAL A 274 -13.83 -26.40 -18.26
CA VAL A 274 -14.88 -27.40 -18.41
C VAL A 274 -14.76 -28.39 -17.26
N ASP A 275 -15.85 -28.54 -16.51
CA ASP A 275 -16.03 -29.56 -15.46
C ASP A 275 -16.91 -30.67 -16.03
N PHE A 276 -16.40 -31.89 -16.05
CA PHE A 276 -17.11 -33.05 -16.57
C PHE A 276 -16.77 -34.33 -15.79
N ALA A 277 -17.72 -35.26 -15.79
CA ALA A 277 -17.59 -36.55 -15.15
C ALA A 277 -17.61 -37.69 -16.16
N ARG A 278 -16.87 -38.77 -15.86
CA ARG A 278 -16.77 -39.98 -16.65
C ARG A 278 -16.98 -41.18 -15.74
N LEU A 279 -18.00 -41.98 -16.05
CA LEU A 279 -18.19 -43.29 -15.45
C LEU A 279 -17.91 -44.38 -16.50
N LEU A 280 -17.02 -45.31 -16.18
CA LEU A 280 -16.66 -46.45 -17.03
C LEU A 280 -17.57 -47.64 -16.73
N ILE A 281 -18.50 -47.94 -17.64
CA ILE A 281 -19.42 -49.08 -17.53
C ILE A 281 -18.82 -50.26 -18.32
N PRO A 282 -18.51 -51.40 -17.69
CA PRO A 282 -17.94 -52.55 -18.38
C PRO A 282 -18.83 -53.09 -19.51
N GLY A 283 -18.21 -53.68 -20.54
CA GLY A 283 -18.91 -54.33 -21.64
C GLY A 283 -19.10 -53.47 -22.89
N GLY A 284 -18.32 -52.41 -23.04
CA GLY A 284 -18.27 -51.56 -24.24
C GLY A 284 -19.65 -51.09 -24.67
N ARG A 285 -19.92 -51.05 -25.98
CA ARG A 285 -21.24 -50.68 -26.50
C ARG A 285 -22.23 -51.86 -26.57
N SER A 286 -22.10 -52.85 -25.70
CA SER A 286 -23.06 -53.96 -25.64
C SER A 286 -24.45 -53.46 -25.24
N GLU A 287 -25.47 -54.24 -25.59
CA GLU A 287 -26.86 -53.96 -25.21
C GLU A 287 -27.03 -53.82 -23.69
N ALA A 288 -26.33 -54.66 -22.91
CA ALA A 288 -26.34 -54.61 -21.46
C ALA A 288 -25.75 -53.30 -20.90
N ALA A 289 -24.59 -52.87 -21.40
CA ALA A 289 -23.94 -51.64 -20.95
C ALA A 289 -24.75 -50.38 -21.33
N LEU A 290 -25.35 -50.37 -22.52
CA LEU A 290 -26.22 -49.28 -22.96
C LEU A 290 -27.53 -49.23 -22.16
N ALA A 291 -28.11 -50.39 -21.82
CA ALA A 291 -29.29 -50.46 -20.95
C ALA A 291 -28.98 -49.92 -19.55
N GLU A 292 -27.83 -50.25 -18.98
CA GLU A 292 -27.40 -49.71 -17.68
C GLU A 292 -27.19 -48.21 -17.73
N ALA A 293 -26.53 -47.70 -18.77
CA ALA A 293 -26.39 -46.26 -18.98
C ALA A 293 -27.75 -45.55 -19.09
N ALA A 294 -28.72 -46.14 -19.79
CA ALA A 294 -30.08 -45.58 -19.88
C ALA A 294 -30.79 -45.54 -18.50
N ARG A 295 -30.63 -46.58 -17.68
CA ARG A 295 -31.16 -46.60 -16.31
C ARG A 295 -30.51 -45.54 -15.43
N LEU A 296 -29.20 -45.35 -15.56
CA LEU A 296 -28.47 -44.35 -14.80
C LEU A 296 -28.89 -42.93 -15.18
N ARG A 297 -29.00 -42.64 -16.49
CA ARG A 297 -29.47 -41.35 -17.01
C ARG A 297 -30.86 -40.97 -16.47
N GLY A 298 -31.75 -41.93 -16.27
CA GLY A 298 -33.08 -41.67 -15.70
C GLY A 298 -33.11 -41.36 -14.20
N ARG A 299 -31.98 -41.51 -13.49
CA ARG A 299 -31.89 -41.34 -12.02
C ARG A 299 -31.05 -40.15 -11.58
N ILE A 300 -30.28 -39.56 -12.49
CA ILE A 300 -29.33 -38.49 -12.19
C ILE A 300 -29.71 -37.21 -12.95
N ASN A 301 -29.55 -36.06 -12.31
CA ASN A 301 -29.72 -34.75 -12.96
C ASN A 301 -28.45 -33.90 -12.86
N THR A 302 -27.62 -34.16 -11.85
CA THR A 302 -26.37 -33.44 -11.59
C THR A 302 -25.20 -34.42 -11.46
N CYS A 303 -23.98 -33.92 -11.66
CA CYS A 303 -22.78 -34.74 -11.43
C CYS A 303 -22.65 -35.23 -9.98
N ASN A 304 -23.25 -34.52 -9.01
CA ASN A 304 -23.26 -34.97 -7.61
C ASN A 304 -24.16 -36.21 -7.41
N ASP A 305 -25.23 -36.35 -8.19
CA ASP A 305 -26.08 -37.54 -8.18
C ASP A 305 -25.33 -38.76 -8.75
N LEU A 306 -24.54 -38.52 -9.81
CA LEU A 306 -23.67 -39.55 -10.40
C LEU A 306 -22.63 -40.08 -9.39
N TYR A 307 -22.05 -39.20 -8.57
CA TYR A 307 -21.20 -39.63 -7.45
C TYR A 307 -21.96 -40.50 -6.45
N GLY A 308 -23.22 -40.16 -6.15
CA GLY A 308 -24.11 -40.94 -5.28
C GLY A 308 -24.27 -42.39 -5.74
N GLU A 309 -24.48 -42.58 -7.04
CA GLU A 309 -24.61 -43.90 -7.68
C GLU A 309 -23.25 -44.64 -7.74
N ALA A 310 -22.15 -43.92 -7.91
CA ALA A 310 -20.80 -44.49 -8.04
C ALA A 310 -20.07 -44.75 -6.70
N ARG A 311 -20.66 -44.44 -5.54
CA ARG A 311 -19.95 -44.49 -4.22
C ARG A 311 -19.33 -45.84 -3.86
N ASN A 312 -19.87 -46.93 -4.38
CA ASN A 312 -19.41 -48.29 -4.09
C ASN A 312 -18.54 -48.89 -5.22
N LEU A 313 -18.23 -48.10 -6.25
CA LEU A 313 -17.38 -48.53 -7.37
C LEU A 313 -15.91 -48.20 -7.08
N PRO A 314 -14.96 -48.91 -7.72
CA PRO A 314 -13.55 -48.56 -7.66
C PRO A 314 -13.31 -47.10 -8.11
N PRO A 315 -12.41 -46.34 -7.45
CA PRO A 315 -12.13 -44.96 -7.80
C PRO A 315 -11.74 -44.76 -9.28
N GLU A 316 -11.14 -45.77 -9.91
CA GLU A 316 -10.70 -45.74 -11.29
C GLU A 316 -11.87 -45.78 -12.29
N GLN A 317 -13.06 -46.22 -11.87
CA GLN A 317 -14.24 -46.27 -12.73
C GLN A 317 -14.97 -44.93 -12.79
N MET A 318 -14.80 -44.04 -11.80
CA MET A 318 -15.47 -42.73 -11.75
C MET A 318 -14.45 -41.60 -11.65
N LEU A 319 -14.29 -40.87 -12.74
CA LEU A 319 -13.35 -39.75 -12.87
C LEU A 319 -14.12 -38.44 -13.04
N ARG A 320 -13.70 -37.39 -12.33
CA ARG A 320 -14.17 -36.02 -12.58
C ARG A 320 -12.96 -35.14 -12.80
N ASP A 321 -13.04 -34.36 -13.86
CA ASP A 321 -11.95 -33.52 -14.31
C ASP A 321 -12.45 -32.08 -14.43
N VAL A 322 -11.65 -31.14 -13.93
CA VAL A 322 -11.82 -29.71 -14.16
C VAL A 322 -10.55 -29.22 -14.84
N MET A 323 -10.65 -28.77 -16.08
CA MET A 323 -9.48 -28.32 -16.84
C MET A 323 -9.87 -27.27 -17.88
N PRO A 324 -8.89 -26.49 -18.39
CA PRO A 324 -9.11 -25.61 -19.54
C PRO A 324 -9.65 -26.39 -20.73
N ALA A 325 -10.60 -25.80 -21.46
CA ALA A 325 -11.18 -26.38 -22.67
C ALA A 325 -10.11 -26.75 -23.70
N SER A 326 -9.00 -26.01 -23.73
CA SER A 326 -7.83 -26.31 -24.58
C SER A 326 -7.04 -27.54 -24.17
N GLN A 327 -7.20 -28.02 -22.93
CA GLN A 327 -6.51 -29.20 -22.40
C GLN A 327 -7.38 -30.47 -22.41
N VAL A 328 -8.68 -30.34 -22.73
CA VAL A 328 -9.59 -31.49 -22.84
C VAL A 328 -9.20 -32.34 -24.06
N PRO A 329 -9.06 -33.68 -23.93
CA PRO A 329 -8.79 -34.56 -25.06
C PRO A 329 -9.82 -34.39 -26.19
N ALA A 330 -9.36 -34.36 -27.45
CA ALA A 330 -10.18 -33.96 -28.59
C ALA A 330 -11.48 -34.76 -28.77
N ASN A 331 -11.44 -36.07 -28.52
CA ASN A 331 -12.62 -36.95 -28.59
C ASN A 331 -13.66 -36.63 -27.51
N ILE A 332 -13.20 -36.27 -26.30
CA ILE A 332 -14.07 -35.85 -25.20
C ILE A 332 -14.61 -34.45 -25.48
N ALA A 333 -13.77 -33.53 -25.95
CA ALA A 333 -14.16 -32.15 -26.24
C ALA A 333 -15.27 -32.08 -27.30
N ALA A 334 -15.20 -32.92 -28.34
CA ALA A 334 -16.21 -32.99 -29.40
C ALA A 334 -17.59 -33.44 -28.88
N GLU A 335 -17.62 -34.36 -27.93
CA GLU A 335 -18.87 -34.80 -27.29
C GLU A 335 -19.36 -33.76 -26.29
N LEU A 336 -18.47 -33.25 -25.42
CA LEU A 336 -18.82 -32.20 -24.45
C LEU A 336 -19.37 -30.96 -25.13
N ALA A 337 -18.90 -30.59 -26.32
CA ALA A 337 -19.39 -29.42 -27.08
C ALA A 337 -20.88 -29.53 -27.49
N ARG A 338 -21.44 -30.74 -27.51
CA ARG A 338 -22.84 -31.00 -27.89
C ARG A 338 -23.78 -31.12 -26.70
N LEU A 339 -23.24 -31.19 -25.49
CA LEU A 339 -23.99 -31.38 -24.26
C LEU A 339 -24.31 -30.03 -23.62
N ASP A 340 -25.45 -29.93 -22.97
CA ASP A 340 -25.74 -28.90 -21.97
C ASP A 340 -25.37 -29.38 -20.54
N PRO A 341 -25.19 -28.47 -19.56
CA PRO A 341 -24.92 -28.87 -18.18
C PRO A 341 -26.00 -29.82 -17.65
N GLY A 342 -25.58 -30.95 -17.09
CA GLY A 342 -26.46 -32.04 -16.66
C GLY A 342 -26.75 -33.09 -17.74
N GLU A 343 -26.38 -32.85 -18.99
CA GLU A 343 -26.59 -33.82 -20.06
C GLU A 343 -25.47 -34.87 -20.14
N VAL A 344 -25.82 -36.01 -20.74
CA VAL A 344 -24.97 -37.21 -20.79
C VAL A 344 -24.82 -37.73 -22.22
N SER A 345 -23.57 -37.89 -22.67
CA SER A 345 -23.21 -38.69 -23.85
C SER A 345 -22.75 -40.10 -23.45
N THR A 346 -23.15 -41.08 -24.26
CA THR A 346 -22.68 -42.47 -24.20
C THR A 346 -22.07 -42.87 -25.55
N ALA A 347 -21.47 -41.93 -26.27
CA ALA A 347 -20.89 -42.17 -27.59
C ALA A 347 -19.49 -42.81 -27.54
N LEU A 348 -18.75 -42.57 -26.46
CA LEU A 348 -17.34 -42.92 -26.33
C LEU A 348 -17.14 -44.29 -25.64
N THR A 349 -16.00 -44.92 -25.93
CA THR A 349 -15.50 -46.12 -25.24
C THR A 349 -14.06 -45.90 -24.80
N SER A 350 -13.66 -46.55 -23.71
CA SER A 350 -12.27 -46.58 -23.23
C SER A 350 -11.92 -48.03 -22.91
N GLY A 351 -11.03 -48.63 -23.70
CA GLY A 351 -10.79 -50.08 -23.64
C GLY A 351 -12.07 -50.88 -23.92
N ASP A 352 -12.43 -51.75 -22.99
CA ASP A 352 -13.64 -52.58 -23.00
C ASP A 352 -14.81 -51.95 -22.21
N ALA A 353 -14.71 -50.68 -21.82
CA ALA A 353 -15.76 -49.96 -21.11
C ALA A 353 -16.47 -48.92 -21.99
N LEU A 354 -17.79 -48.78 -21.80
CA LEU A 354 -18.56 -47.63 -22.25
C LEU A 354 -18.21 -46.43 -21.37
N VAL A 355 -17.97 -45.27 -21.99
CA VAL A 355 -17.79 -44.03 -21.25
C VAL A 355 -19.13 -43.33 -21.16
N PHE A 356 -19.67 -43.27 -19.94
CA PHE A 356 -20.79 -42.41 -19.58
C PHE A 356 -20.23 -41.03 -19.24
N LEU A 357 -20.29 -40.11 -20.21
CA LEU A 357 -19.73 -38.76 -20.13
C LEU A 357 -20.83 -37.77 -19.78
N MET A 358 -20.67 -37.02 -18.70
CA MET A 358 -21.61 -36.00 -18.27
C MET A 358 -20.94 -34.63 -18.21
N LEU A 359 -21.55 -33.61 -18.81
CA LEU A 359 -21.09 -32.23 -18.64
C LEU A 359 -21.63 -31.68 -17.32
N CYS A 360 -20.75 -31.28 -16.41
CA CYS A 360 -21.15 -30.73 -15.11
C CYS A 360 -21.39 -29.22 -15.21
N SER A 361 -20.40 -28.48 -15.72
CA SER A 361 -20.52 -27.04 -15.95
C SER A 361 -19.48 -26.54 -16.96
N ARG A 362 -19.79 -25.43 -17.64
CA ARG A 362 -18.83 -24.64 -18.42
C ARG A 362 -18.67 -23.30 -17.74
N ASN A 363 -17.47 -23.03 -17.23
CA ASN A 363 -17.16 -21.78 -16.57
C ASN A 363 -16.13 -21.03 -17.42
N THR A 364 -16.16 -19.70 -17.44
CA THR A 364 -14.97 -18.97 -17.88
C THR A 364 -13.95 -19.02 -16.76
N VAL A 365 -12.64 -18.82 -17.01
CA VAL A 365 -11.69 -18.49 -15.93
C VAL A 365 -12.02 -17.07 -15.43
N ARG A 366 -13.18 -16.98 -14.80
CA ARG A 366 -13.50 -16.11 -13.69
C ARG A 366 -14.00 -17.10 -12.65
N GLU A 367 -13.19 -17.33 -11.61
CA GLU A 367 -13.56 -18.03 -10.38
C GLU A 367 -13.46 -19.57 -10.33
N VAL A 368 -12.38 -20.19 -10.83
CA VAL A 368 -12.06 -21.54 -10.30
C VAL A 368 -10.62 -21.70 -9.81
N ASP A 369 -9.59 -21.07 -10.39
CA ASP A 369 -8.21 -21.27 -9.89
C ASP A 369 -7.29 -20.02 -9.94
N ALA A 370 -7.85 -18.84 -9.69
CA ALA A 370 -7.06 -17.70 -9.20
C ALA A 370 -7.64 -17.36 -7.84
N GLN A 371 -6.81 -17.38 -6.78
CA GLN A 371 -7.24 -17.15 -5.41
C GLN A 371 -8.34 -16.08 -5.35
N ALA A 372 -9.50 -16.44 -4.80
CA ALA A 372 -10.47 -15.46 -4.33
C ALA A 372 -9.68 -14.34 -3.63
N PRO A 373 -9.96 -13.04 -3.88
CA PRO A 373 -9.25 -11.99 -3.16
C PRO A 373 -9.33 -12.35 -1.68
N ASP A 374 -8.18 -12.61 -1.08
CA ASP A 374 -8.10 -13.41 0.14
C ASP A 374 -9.06 -12.82 1.17
N ARG A 375 -10.19 -13.50 1.43
CA ARG A 375 -11.22 -13.02 2.37
C ARG A 375 -10.56 -12.75 3.71
N ALA A 376 -9.53 -13.52 4.08
CA ALA A 376 -8.74 -13.27 5.26
C ALA A 376 -7.92 -11.98 5.13
N ALA A 377 -7.29 -11.70 3.99
CA ALA A 377 -6.63 -10.41 3.72
C ALA A 377 -7.60 -9.22 3.77
N VAL A 378 -8.80 -9.33 3.18
CA VAL A 378 -9.82 -8.27 3.24
C VAL A 378 -10.31 -8.07 4.67
N THR A 379 -10.57 -9.17 5.39
CA THR A 379 -10.94 -9.13 6.81
C THR A 379 -9.85 -8.46 7.65
N ASN A 380 -8.59 -8.84 7.44
CA ASN A 380 -7.44 -8.26 8.13
C ASN A 380 -7.28 -6.78 7.80
N ARG A 381 -7.48 -6.37 6.54
CA ARG A 381 -7.45 -4.96 6.12
C ARG A 381 -8.53 -4.16 6.82
N LEU A 382 -9.79 -4.62 6.81
CA LEU A 382 -10.92 -3.95 7.47
C LEU A 382 -10.70 -3.86 8.99
N ARG A 383 -10.22 -4.94 9.61
CA ARG A 383 -9.88 -4.97 11.04
C ARG A 383 -8.78 -3.96 11.37
N ASN A 384 -7.72 -3.92 10.58
CA ASN A 384 -6.61 -2.99 10.77
C ASN A 384 -7.03 -1.53 10.56
N ALA A 385 -7.87 -1.26 9.56
CA ALA A 385 -8.42 0.08 9.32
C ALA A 385 -9.27 0.57 10.50
N ARG A 386 -10.12 -0.30 11.06
CA ARG A 386 -10.92 0.04 12.25
C ARG A 386 -10.06 0.23 13.50
N LEU A 387 -9.02 -0.60 13.69
CA LEU A 387 -8.02 -0.41 14.76
C LEU A 387 -7.33 0.95 14.63
N ALA A 388 -6.91 1.33 13.43
CA ALA A 388 -6.25 2.61 13.17
C ALA A 388 -7.16 3.79 13.50
N ALA A 389 -8.42 3.78 13.03
CA ALA A 389 -9.38 4.84 13.32
C ALA A 389 -9.64 5.01 14.83
N LEU A 390 -9.76 3.90 15.57
CA LEU A 390 -9.92 3.93 17.02
C LEU A 390 -8.65 4.43 17.74
N ALA A 391 -7.47 4.06 17.23
CA ALA A 391 -6.20 4.55 17.74
C ALA A 391 -6.09 6.06 17.56
N ASP A 392 -6.39 6.58 16.38
CA ASP A 392 -6.30 8.01 16.07
C ASP A 392 -7.25 8.83 16.95
N GLY A 393 -8.50 8.37 17.09
CA GLY A 393 -9.48 8.99 17.98
C GLY A 393 -9.01 9.00 19.43
N TRP A 394 -8.52 7.87 19.94
CA TRP A 394 -8.05 7.80 21.32
C TRP A 394 -6.79 8.64 21.56
N LEU A 395 -5.86 8.71 20.61
CA LEU A 395 -4.70 9.59 20.73
C LEU A 395 -5.13 11.07 20.76
N ALA A 396 -6.14 11.45 19.96
CA ALA A 396 -6.70 12.79 20.00
C ALA A 396 -7.34 13.11 21.36
N ASP A 397 -8.07 12.15 21.95
CA ASP A 397 -8.63 12.29 23.30
C ASP A 397 -7.52 12.46 24.35
N LEU A 398 -6.49 11.61 24.30
CA LEU A 398 -5.32 11.72 25.18
C LEU A 398 -4.63 13.09 25.04
N MET A 399 -4.52 13.61 23.83
CA MET A 399 -3.95 14.94 23.59
C MET A 399 -4.84 16.06 24.15
N ALA A 400 -6.17 15.93 24.05
CA ALA A 400 -7.11 16.91 24.58
C ALA A 400 -7.15 16.93 26.11
N GLU A 401 -6.96 15.78 26.75
CA GLU A 401 -6.95 15.63 28.21
C GLU A 401 -5.58 15.97 28.84
N ALA A 402 -4.51 15.95 28.04
CA ALA A 402 -3.16 16.15 28.53
C ALA A 402 -2.90 17.58 29.05
N ILE A 403 -2.22 17.68 30.19
CA ILE A 403 -1.69 18.96 30.68
C ILE A 403 -0.32 19.19 30.03
N ILE A 404 -0.27 20.07 29.04
CA ILE A 404 0.96 20.44 28.32
C ILE A 404 1.41 21.83 28.77
N ARG A 405 2.60 21.93 29.36
CA ARG A 405 3.21 23.19 29.82
C ARG A 405 4.55 23.43 29.16
N ARG A 406 4.84 24.69 28.83
CA ARG A 406 6.17 25.14 28.39
C ARG A 406 6.75 25.97 29.54
N PRO A 407 7.64 25.38 30.37
CA PRO A 407 8.19 26.04 31.56
C PRO A 407 9.03 27.29 31.24
#